data_AF-A0A7X2PK07-F1
#
_entry.id   AF-A0A7X2PK07-F1
#
_cell.length_a   1.000
_cell.length_b   1.000
_cell.length_c   1.000
_cell.angle_alpha   90.00
_cell.angle_beta   90.00
_cell.angle_gamma   90.00
#
_symmetry.space_group_name_H-M   'P 1'
#
loop_
_entity.id
_entity.type
_entity.pdbx_description
1 polymer ?
#
loop_
_entity_poly.entity_id
_entity_poly.type
_entity_poly.pdbx_seq_one_letter_code
_entity_poly.pdbx_strand_id
1 'polypeptide(L)'
;LDKMELLTPGQVYEFEIDMAGTANVFLPGHRIRVDIASANFPQFDRNPNTGEDLGVATKTRVARQTVYHSGARPSQVVLPVVEAP
;
A
#
# COMPACT_ATOMS: atom_id res chain seq x y z
N LEU A 1 15.24 -0.59 -11.26
CA LEU A 1 14.85 -1.31 -10.03
C LEU A 1 15.98 -2.30 -9.78
N ASP A 2 17.09 -1.83 -9.25
CA ASP A 2 18.37 -2.49 -9.57
C ASP A 2 18.80 -3.51 -8.51
N LYS A 3 18.02 -3.64 -7.42
CA LYS A 3 18.18 -4.72 -6.46
C LYS A 3 16.93 -4.89 -5.61
N MET A 4 16.42 -6.11 -5.51
CA MET A 4 15.40 -6.46 -4.51
C MET A 4 16.09 -6.77 -3.18
N GLU A 5 15.56 -6.21 -2.09
CA GLU A 5 16.06 -6.47 -0.74
C GLU A 5 14.91 -6.92 0.16
N LEU A 6 15.19 -7.89 1.03
CA LEU A 6 14.18 -8.42 1.93
C LEU A 6 13.94 -7.46 3.10
N LEU A 7 12.67 -7.37 3.52
CA LEU A 7 12.30 -6.65 4.73
C LEU A 7 12.70 -7.44 5.98
N THR A 8 13.12 -6.73 7.03
CA THR A 8 13.37 -7.33 8.34
C THR A 8 12.07 -7.41 9.13
N PRO A 9 11.67 -8.58 9.66
CA PRO A 9 10.45 -8.70 10.46
C PRO A 9 10.44 -7.76 11.68
N GLY A 10 9.34 -7.03 11.87
CA GLY A 10 9.15 -6.10 12.99
C GLY A 10 9.81 -4.73 12.82
N GLN A 11 10.69 -4.55 11.83
CA GLN A 11 11.21 -3.24 11.45
C GLN A 11 10.10 -2.42 10.77
N VAL A 12 10.00 -1.15 11.15
CA VAL A 12 9.07 -0.20 10.52
C VAL A 12 9.75 0.39 9.29
N TYR A 13 9.02 0.41 8.18
CA TYR A 13 9.45 0.99 6.90
C TYR A 13 8.44 2.03 6.45
N GLU A 14 8.94 3.06 5.79
CA GLU A 14 8.14 4.00 5.03
C GLU A 14 8.11 3.55 3.57
N PHE A 15 6.93 3.58 2.95
CA PHE A 15 6.74 3.22 1.56
C PHE A 15 6.04 4.37 0.83
N GLU A 16 6.58 4.71 -0.34
CA GLU A 16 5.89 5.53 -1.31
C GLU A 16 5.12 4.61 -2.27
N ILE A 17 3.82 4.84 -2.41
CA ILE A 17 2.94 4.02 -3.25
C ILE A 17 2.33 4.93 -4.30
N ASP A 18 2.77 4.78 -5.54
CA ASP A 18 2.19 5.50 -6.66
C ASP A 18 0.78 4.99 -6.95
N MET A 19 -0.19 5.90 -6.83
CA MET A 19 -1.58 5.63 -7.19
C MET A 19 -1.86 6.08 -8.61
N ALA A 20 -2.68 5.30 -9.33
CA ALA A 20 -3.20 5.72 -10.63
C ALA A 20 -4.01 7.02 -10.49
N GLY A 21 -3.90 7.90 -11.49
CA GLY A 21 -4.58 9.19 -11.50
C GLY A 21 -6.11 9.06 -11.53
N THR A 22 -6.78 10.02 -10.89
CA THR A 22 -8.24 10.15 -10.91
C THR A 22 -8.64 11.62 -10.91
N ALA A 23 -9.84 11.91 -11.42
CA ALA A 23 -10.45 13.24 -11.39
C ALA A 23 -11.87 13.09 -10.85
N ASN A 24 -12.10 13.51 -9.62
CA ASN A 24 -13.37 13.31 -8.94
C ASN A 24 -13.72 14.51 -8.04
N VAL A 25 -14.99 14.93 -8.07
CA VAL A 25 -15.54 15.90 -7.12
C VAL A 25 -16.29 15.15 -6.03
N PHE A 26 -15.88 15.35 -4.78
CA PHE A 26 -16.61 14.83 -3.61
C PHE A 26 -17.71 15.83 -3.23
N LEU A 27 -18.95 15.52 -3.57
CA LEU A 27 -20.12 16.37 -3.32
C LEU A 27 -20.53 16.39 -1.84
N PRO A 28 -21.39 17.34 -1.41
CA PRO A 28 -21.95 17.33 -0.07
C PRO A 28 -22.55 15.96 0.31
N GLY A 29 -22.15 15.44 1.47
CA GLY A 29 -22.54 14.12 1.95
C GLY A 29 -21.62 12.97 1.52
N HIS A 30 -20.73 13.17 0.55
CA HIS A 30 -19.71 12.19 0.19
C HIS A 30 -18.59 12.14 1.24
N ARG A 31 -17.83 11.04 1.24
CA ARG A 31 -16.66 10.85 2.09
C ARG A 31 -15.51 10.28 1.27
N ILE A 32 -14.30 10.68 1.62
CA ILE A 32 -13.09 10.03 1.14
C ILE A 32 -12.85 8.82 2.05
N ARG A 33 -12.65 7.65 1.44
CA ARG A 33 -12.29 6.42 2.13
C ARG A 33 -10.97 5.92 1.54
N VAL A 34 -10.10 5.45 2.42
CA VAL A 34 -8.83 4.81 2.05
C VAL A 34 -8.88 3.38 2.57
N ASP A 35 -8.76 2.42 1.66
CA ASP A 35 -8.63 1.01 2.00
C ASP A 35 -7.19 0.57 1.79
N ILE A 36 -6.58 -0.01 2.83
CA ILE A 36 -5.21 -0.50 2.80
C ILE A 36 -5.25 -2.02 2.96
N ALA A 37 -4.69 -2.72 1.97
CA ALA A 37 -4.56 -4.17 1.96
C ALA A 37 -3.19 -4.56 1.43
N SER A 38 -2.73 -5.77 1.78
CA SER A 38 -1.47 -6.35 1.27
C SER A 38 -1.67 -7.25 0.05
N ALA A 39 -2.83 -7.17 -0.60
CA ALA A 39 -3.18 -7.94 -1.79
C ALA A 39 -4.30 -7.26 -2.58
N ASN A 40 -4.28 -7.46 -3.90
CA ASN A 40 -5.37 -7.12 -4.82
C ASN A 40 -5.40 -8.16 -5.96
N PHE A 41 -5.75 -9.39 -5.59
CA PHE A 41 -5.90 -10.50 -6.54
C PHE A 41 -7.31 -10.48 -7.15
N PRO A 42 -7.49 -10.77 -8.45
CA PRO A 42 -6.51 -11.28 -9.41
C PRO A 42 -5.75 -10.20 -10.20
N GLN A 43 -5.91 -8.91 -9.88
CA GLN A 43 -5.23 -7.84 -10.60
C GLN A 43 -3.69 -7.93 -10.47
N PHE A 44 -3.20 -8.31 -9.30
CA PHE A 44 -1.78 -8.60 -9.05
C PHE A 44 -1.62 -9.98 -8.42
N ASP A 45 -0.53 -10.67 -8.77
CA ASP A 45 -0.16 -11.93 -8.15
C ASP A 45 0.07 -11.76 -6.65
N ARG A 46 -0.30 -12.80 -5.89
CA ARG A 46 -0.17 -12.78 -4.43
C ARG A 46 1.30 -12.78 -4.02
N ASN A 47 1.67 -11.96 -3.03
CA ASN A 47 2.97 -12.10 -2.36
C ASN A 47 2.94 -13.31 -1.41
N PRO A 48 3.84 -14.30 -1.54
CA PRO A 48 3.89 -15.48 -0.67
C PRO A 48 4.28 -15.18 0.79
N ASN A 49 4.88 -14.00 1.03
CA ASN A 49 5.44 -13.55 2.30
C ASN A 49 6.57 -14.45 2.86
N THR A 50 7.24 -15.23 2.01
CA THR A 50 8.35 -16.13 2.40
C THR A 50 9.73 -15.52 2.13
N GLY A 51 9.83 -14.55 1.23
CA GLY A 51 11.11 -14.02 0.75
C GLY A 51 11.77 -14.89 -0.33
N GLU A 52 11.15 -15.99 -0.72
CA GLU A 52 11.52 -16.77 -1.91
C GLU A 52 11.21 -15.97 -3.18
N ASP A 53 11.85 -16.35 -4.29
CA ASP A 53 11.64 -15.71 -5.58
C ASP A 53 10.17 -15.76 -6.01
N LEU A 54 9.67 -14.62 -6.50
CA LEU A 54 8.30 -14.48 -6.99
C LEU A 54 8.07 -15.46 -8.16
N GLY A 55 6.89 -16.08 -8.19
CA GLY A 55 6.52 -17.08 -9.20
C GLY A 55 7.09 -18.49 -8.99
N VAL A 56 8.06 -18.67 -8.09
CA VAL A 56 8.67 -19.99 -7.78
C VAL A 56 8.19 -20.55 -6.45
N ALA A 57 7.86 -19.67 -5.49
CA ALA A 57 7.43 -20.06 -4.15
C ALA A 57 6.24 -21.04 -4.17
N THR A 58 6.43 -22.22 -3.57
CA THR A 58 5.38 -23.23 -3.40
C THR A 58 4.68 -23.15 -2.05
N LYS A 59 5.26 -22.39 -1.11
CA LYS A 59 4.76 -22.19 0.25
C LYS A 59 4.30 -20.76 0.43
N THR A 60 3.41 -20.56 1.38
CA THR A 60 3.01 -19.23 1.83
C THR A 60 3.14 -19.12 3.33
N ARG A 61 3.30 -17.88 3.80
CA ARG A 61 3.28 -17.54 5.21
C ARG A 61 2.22 -16.47 5.45
N VAL A 62 1.42 -16.66 6.49
CA VAL A 62 0.52 -15.60 6.96
C VAL A 62 1.37 -14.47 7.55
N ALA A 63 1.18 -13.26 7.06
CA ALA A 63 1.87 -12.08 7.56
C ALA A 63 0.89 -11.17 8.32
N ARG A 64 1.29 -10.75 9.53
CA ARG A 64 0.54 -9.74 10.30
C ARG A 64 1.07 -8.37 9.93
N GLN A 65 0.27 -7.61 9.20
CA GLN A 65 0.59 -6.26 8.79
C GLN A 65 0.15 -5.24 9.86
N THR A 66 0.86 -4.12 9.97
CA THR A 66 0.49 -3.01 10.85
C THR A 66 0.79 -1.71 10.13
N VAL A 67 -0.22 -0.86 9.98
CA VAL A 67 -0.07 0.48 9.43
C VAL A 67 0.05 1.45 10.61
N TYR A 68 1.17 2.14 10.71
CA TYR A 68 1.36 3.17 11.74
C TYR A 68 0.83 4.50 11.23
N HIS A 69 -0.09 5.11 11.96
CA HIS A 69 -0.65 6.41 11.60
C HIS A 69 -0.75 7.28 12.86
N SER A 70 0.36 7.92 13.22
CA SER A 70 0.50 8.76 14.41
C SER A 70 1.35 9.99 14.09
N GLY A 71 1.40 11.00 14.97
CA GLY A 71 2.23 12.19 14.74
C GLY A 71 3.72 11.89 14.49
N ALA A 72 4.28 10.86 15.14
CA ALA A 72 5.67 10.43 14.94
C ALA A 72 5.87 9.53 13.71
N ARG A 73 4.78 8.98 13.13
CA ARG A 73 4.76 8.11 11.95
C ARG A 73 3.53 8.47 11.11
N PRO A 74 3.59 9.58 10.35
CA PRO A 74 2.42 10.18 9.74
C PRO A 74 2.13 9.57 8.36
N SER A 75 1.78 8.28 8.28
CA SER A 75 1.32 7.70 7.00
C SER A 75 0.16 8.53 6.44
N GLN A 76 0.19 8.87 5.15
CA GLN A 76 -0.78 9.82 4.59
C GLN A 76 -1.10 9.48 3.14
N VAL A 77 -2.22 10.03 2.65
CA VAL A 77 -2.55 10.07 1.22
C VAL A 77 -2.44 11.52 0.77
N VAL A 78 -1.63 11.76 -0.25
CA VAL A 78 -1.47 13.09 -0.85
C VAL A 78 -2.49 13.22 -1.97
N LEU A 79 -3.46 14.13 -1.80
CA LEU A 79 -4.48 14.39 -2.80
C LEU A 79 -4.18 15.71 -3.53
N PRO A 80 -4.12 15.74 -4.87
CA PRO A 80 -3.96 16.97 -5.63
C PRO A 80 -5.29 17.74 -5.65
N VAL A 81 -5.58 18.51 -4.59
CA VAL A 81 -6.78 19.32 -4.50
C VAL A 81 -6.68 20.50 -5.46
N VAL A 82 -7.67 20.65 -6.31
CA VAL A 82 -7.84 21.80 -7.21
C VAL A 82 -8.97 22.68 -6.70
N GLU A 83 -8.80 23.99 -6.80
CA GLU A 83 -9.90 24.92 -6.49
C GLU A 83 -10.95 24.85 -7.60
N ALA A 84 -12.22 24.85 -7.20
CA ALA A 84 -13.31 25.04 -8.14
C ALA A 84 -13.29 26.50 -8.62
N PRO A 85 -13.61 26.77 -9.91
CA PRO A 85 -13.79 28.14 -10.41
C PRO A 85 -14.85 28.93 -9.63
#